data_AF-A0A0M2DUZ9-F1
#
_entry.id   AF-A0A0M2DUZ9-F1
#
_cell.length_a   1.000
_cell.length_b   1.000
_cell.length_c   1.000
_cell.angle_alpha   90.00
_cell.angle_beta   90.00
_cell.angle_gamma   90.00
#
_symmetry.space_group_name_H-M   'P 1'
#
loop_
_entity.id
_entity.type
_entity.pdbx_description
1 polymer ?
#
loop_
_entity_poly.entity_id
_entity_poly.type
_entity_poly.pdbx_seq_one_letter_code
_entity_poly.pdbx_strand_id
1 'polypeptide(L)'
;MIRGRRNPWKSVLILSACAGFVMAGLLMWMAWEHNPQCEIHCAEQGIDWGYWLALGAAGGLLGFFGCMLSACVLMLLCRKS
;
A
#
# COMPACT_ATOMS: atom_id res chain seq x y z
N MET A 1 25.09 27.86 -10.27
CA MET A 1 23.68 27.52 -9.99
C MET A 1 23.15 26.60 -11.07
N ILE A 2 23.22 25.28 -10.88
CA ILE A 2 22.46 24.31 -11.68
C ILE A 2 21.96 23.26 -10.69
N ARG A 3 20.81 23.53 -10.07
CA ARG A 3 20.12 22.53 -9.25
C ARG A 3 19.57 21.51 -10.24
N GLY A 4 20.33 20.45 -10.50
CA GLY A 4 19.91 19.36 -11.39
C GLY A 4 18.50 18.93 -11.00
N ARG A 5 17.53 19.07 -11.92
CA ARG A 5 16.14 18.73 -11.68
C ARG A 5 16.07 17.22 -11.43
N ARG A 6 16.18 16.78 -10.17
CA ARG A 6 15.81 15.42 -9.80
C ARG A 6 14.32 15.28 -10.09
N ASN A 7 13.95 14.31 -10.92
CA ASN A 7 12.56 14.01 -11.22
C ASN A 7 11.84 13.62 -9.91
N PRO A 8 10.98 14.47 -9.33
CA PRO A 8 10.36 14.22 -8.04
C PRO A 8 9.47 12.97 -8.08
N TRP A 9 8.95 12.63 -9.27
CA TRP A 9 8.11 11.45 -9.49
C TRP A 9 8.80 10.14 -9.14
N LYS A 10 10.13 10.03 -9.27
CA LYS A 10 10.84 8.81 -8.87
C LYS A 10 10.74 8.59 -7.35
N SER A 11 10.95 9.64 -6.57
CA SER A 11 10.84 9.56 -5.10
C SER A 11 9.39 9.32 -4.68
N VAL A 12 8.42 9.96 -5.33
CA VAL A 12 7.00 9.73 -5.05
C VAL A 12 6.63 8.27 -5.31
N LEU A 13 6.99 7.71 -6.47
CA LEU A 13 6.69 6.31 -6.79
C LEU A 13 7.31 5.33 -5.80
N ILE A 14 8.55 5.57 -5.36
CA ILE A 14 9.23 4.74 -4.35
C ILE A 14 8.48 4.82 -3.01
N LEU A 15 8.15 6.03 -2.54
CA LEU A 15 7.42 6.22 -1.29
C LEU A 15 6.03 5.59 -1.34
N SER A 16 5.32 5.73 -2.47
CA SER A 16 4.03 5.09 -2.67
C SER A 16 4.14 3.57 -2.69
N ALA A 17 5.18 3.01 -3.32
CA ALA A 17 5.43 1.57 -3.26
C ALA A 17 5.69 1.09 -1.82
N CYS A 18 6.52 1.81 -1.06
CA CYS A 18 6.74 1.53 0.36
C CYS A 18 5.45 1.59 1.17
N ALA A 19 4.64 2.65 0.99
CA ALA A 19 3.35 2.78 1.65
C ALA A 19 2.39 1.62 1.31
N GLY A 20 2.40 1.18 0.04
CA GLY A 20 1.68 -0.01 -0.40
C GLY A 20 2.12 -1.26 0.34
N PHE A 21 3.42 -1.57 0.36
CA PHE A 21 3.92 -2.76 1.08
C PHE A 21 3.59 -2.73 2.58
N VAL A 22 3.71 -1.57 3.22
CA VAL A 22 3.35 -1.40 4.63
C VAL A 22 1.86 -1.66 4.86
N MET A 23 0.98 -1.07 4.03
CA MET A 23 -0.46 -1.29 4.15
C MET A 23 -0.87 -2.72 3.86
N ALA A 24 -0.28 -3.36 2.84
CA ALA A 24 -0.50 -4.77 2.55
C ALA A 24 -0.15 -5.64 3.76
N GLY A 25 1.06 -5.48 4.32
CA GLY A 25 1.51 -6.24 5.48
C GLY A 25 0.64 -6.01 6.71
N LEU A 26 0.25 -4.76 6.99
CA LEU A 26 -0.63 -4.43 8.12
C LEU A 26 -2.01 -5.08 7.98
N LEU A 27 -2.64 -5.00 6.81
CA LEU A 27 -3.95 -5.63 6.60
C LEU A 27 -3.84 -7.16 6.68
N MET A 28 -2.83 -7.75 6.04
CA MET A 28 -2.60 -9.19 6.09
C MET A 28 -2.34 -9.68 7.50
N TRP A 29 -1.57 -8.94 8.31
CA TRP A 29 -1.36 -9.25 9.72
C TRP A 29 -2.67 -9.15 10.50
N MET A 30 -3.37 -8.02 10.44
CA MET A 30 -4.63 -7.87 11.19
C MET A 30 -5.64 -8.95 10.81
N ALA A 31 -5.76 -9.28 9.53
CA ALA A 31 -6.66 -10.31 9.04
C ALA A 31 -6.20 -11.72 9.47
N TRP A 32 -4.89 -11.95 9.57
CA TRP A 32 -4.34 -13.20 10.11
C TRP A 32 -4.73 -13.40 11.59
N GLU A 33 -4.58 -12.37 12.42
CA GLU A 33 -4.93 -12.44 13.85
C GLU A 33 -6.45 -12.46 14.09
N HIS A 34 -7.20 -11.70 13.29
CA HIS A 34 -8.66 -11.56 13.41
C HIS A 34 -9.40 -12.42 12.38
N ASN A 35 -9.23 -13.74 12.48
CA ASN A 35 -9.86 -14.71 11.59
C ASN A 35 -10.84 -15.66 12.34
N PRO A 36 -11.88 -15.16 13.04
CA PRO A 36 -12.78 -16.00 13.83
C PRO A 36 -13.69 -16.90 12.98
N GLN A 37 -13.90 -16.54 11.72
CA GLN A 37 -14.77 -17.25 10.78
C GLN A 37 -14.00 -18.25 9.88
N CYS A 38 -12.69 -18.42 10.10
CA CYS A 38 -11.85 -19.30 9.30
C CYS A 38 -11.82 -18.97 7.78
N GLU A 39 -12.02 -17.71 7.41
CA GLU A 39 -12.02 -17.28 5.99
C GLU A 39 -10.62 -17.30 5.37
N ILE A 40 -9.56 -17.12 6.18
CA ILE A 40 -8.18 -17.00 5.70
C ILE A 40 -7.40 -18.28 5.96
N HIS A 41 -7.50 -18.82 7.17
CA HIS A 41 -6.90 -20.09 7.53
C HIS A 41 -7.76 -20.84 8.55
N CYS A 42 -7.73 -22.16 8.50
CA CYS A 42 -8.41 -23.01 9.49
C CYS A 42 -7.56 -24.26 9.73
N ALA A 43 -7.53 -24.78 10.96
CA ALA A 43 -6.67 -25.90 11.34
C ALA A 43 -6.87 -27.15 10.46
N GLU A 44 -8.12 -27.43 10.07
CA GLU A 44 -8.48 -28.63 9.28
C GLU A 44 -8.42 -28.41 7.76
N GLN A 45 -8.52 -27.15 7.30
CA GLN A 45 -8.69 -26.81 5.88
C GLN A 45 -7.45 -26.14 5.27
N GLY A 46 -6.48 -25.74 6.10
CA GLY A 46 -5.29 -25.03 5.66
C GLY A 46 -5.56 -23.54 5.41
N ILE A 47 -4.78 -22.94 4.51
CA ILE A 47 -4.78 -21.50 4.21
C ILE A 47 -5.44 -21.28 2.85
N ASP A 48 -6.42 -20.37 2.77
CA ASP A 48 -6.89 -19.82 1.50
C ASP A 48 -5.90 -18.77 0.99
N TRP A 49 -4.92 -19.24 0.22
CA TRP A 49 -3.91 -18.39 -0.39
C TRP A 49 -4.50 -17.37 -1.37
N GLY A 50 -5.60 -17.72 -2.05
CA GLY A 50 -6.23 -16.82 -3.00
C GLY A 50 -6.79 -15.60 -2.29
N TYR A 51 -7.54 -15.83 -1.23
CA TYR A 51 -8.11 -14.75 -0.41
C TYR A 51 -7.03 -13.96 0.32
N TRP A 52 -6.03 -14.63 0.91
CA TRP A 52 -4.95 -13.95 1.64
C TRP A 52 -4.10 -13.04 0.73
N LEU A 53 -3.75 -13.51 -0.47
CA LEU A 53 -3.01 -12.71 -1.45
C LEU A 53 -3.87 -11.60 -2.04
N ALA A 54 -5.18 -11.83 -2.27
CA ALA A 54 -6.09 -10.80 -2.74
C ALA A 54 -6.22 -9.65 -1.72
N LEU A 55 -6.32 -9.97 -0.44
CA LEU A 55 -6.37 -9.00 0.65
C LEU A 55 -5.07 -8.19 0.73
N GLY A 56 -3.92 -8.85 0.61
CA GLY A 56 -2.62 -8.20 0.51
C GLY A 56 -2.50 -7.25 -0.68
N ALA A 57 -2.92 -7.70 -1.87
CA ALA A 57 -2.92 -6.88 -3.07
C ALA A 57 -3.85 -5.66 -2.94
N ALA A 58 -5.05 -5.84 -2.39
CA ALA A 58 -5.99 -4.75 -2.15
C ALA A 58 -5.41 -3.71 -1.17
N GLY A 59 -4.83 -4.16 -0.05
CA GLY A 59 -4.13 -3.28 0.91
C GLY A 59 -2.95 -2.55 0.27
N GLY A 60 -2.19 -3.25 -0.57
CA GLY A 60 -1.06 -2.69 -1.30
C GLY A 60 -1.47 -1.57 -2.26
N LEU A 61 -2.50 -1.81 -3.06
CA LEU A 61 -3.05 -0.80 -3.98
C LEU A 61 -3.61 0.39 -3.21
N LEU A 62 -4.30 0.15 -2.08
CA LEU A 62 -4.85 1.20 -1.24
C LEU A 62 -3.75 2.10 -0.66
N GLY A 63 -2.67 1.51 -0.13
CA GLY A 63 -1.52 2.27 0.36
C GLY A 63 -0.79 3.03 -0.74
N PHE A 64 -0.56 2.38 -1.88
CA PHE A 64 0.10 2.99 -3.03
C PHE A 64 -0.68 4.20 -3.56
N PHE A 65 -1.95 4.00 -3.93
CA PHE A 65 -2.77 5.06 -4.50
C PHE A 65 -3.08 6.15 -3.48
N GLY A 66 -3.32 5.80 -2.20
CA GLY A 66 -3.51 6.79 -1.15
C GLY A 66 -2.31 7.72 -1.00
N CYS A 67 -1.10 7.17 -0.98
CA CYS A 67 0.13 7.95 -0.91
C CYS A 67 0.35 8.78 -2.18
N MET A 68 0.17 8.18 -3.36
CA MET A 68 0.34 8.83 -4.66
C MET A 68 -0.63 10.02 -4.83
N LEU A 69 -1.91 9.83 -4.49
CA LEU A 69 -2.93 10.89 -4.51
C LEU A 69 -2.55 12.03 -3.58
N SER A 70 -2.14 11.72 -2.35
CA SER A 70 -1.72 12.72 -1.37
C SER A 70 -0.53 13.53 -1.87
N ALA A 71 0.47 12.87 -2.46
CA ALA A 71 1.63 13.53 -3.05
C ALA A 71 1.25 14.42 -4.25
N CYS A 72 0.37 13.95 -5.13
CA CYS A 72 -0.16 14.74 -6.25
C CYS A 72 -0.88 16.00 -5.76
N VAL A 73 -1.74 15.88 -4.74
CA VAL A 73 -2.45 17.02 -4.14
C VAL A 73 -1.45 18.02 -3.55
N LEU A 74 -0.47 17.57 -2.78
CA LEU A 74 0.58 18.44 -2.21
C LEU A 74 1.36 19.18 -3.30
N MET A 75 1.77 18.49 -4.37
CA MET A 75 2.46 19.14 -5.49
C MET A 75 1.60 20.18 -6.21
N LEU A 76 0.29 19.95 -6.35
CA LEU A 76 -0.63 20.91 -6.94
C LEU A 76 -0.80 22.15 -6.06
N LEU A 77 -0.91 21.97 -4.74
CA LEU A 77 -1.00 23.08 -3.78
C LEU A 77 0.30 23.91 -3.77
N CYS A 78 1.46 23.25 -3.76
CA CYS A 78 2.75 23.94 -3.79
C CYS A 78 3.07 24.64 -5.12
N ARG A 79 2.44 24.27 -6.24
CA ARG A 79 2.62 24.97 -7.54
C ARG A 79 1.89 26.32 -7.60
N LYS A 80 0.92 26.56 -6.72
CA LYS A 80 0.10 27.79 -6.70
C LYS A 80 0.66 28.88 -5.79
N SER A 81 1.70 28.59 -5.01
CA SER A 81 2.39 29.54 -4.12
C SER A 81 3.71 30.01 -4.71
#